data_AF-A0A6I9MT63-F1
#
_entry.id   AF-A0A6I9MT63-F1
#
_cell.length_a   1.000
_cell.length_b   1.000
_cell.length_c   1.000
_cell.angle_alpha   90.00
_cell.angle_beta   90.00
_cell.angle_gamma   90.00
#
_symmetry.space_group_name_H-M   'P 1'
#
loop_
_entity.id
_entity.type
_entity.pdbx_description
1 polymer ?
#
loop_
_entity_poly.entity_id
_entity_poly.type
_entity_poly.pdbx_seq_one_letter_code
_entity_poly.pdbx_strand_id
1 'polypeptide(L)'
;FLFLSPDDIRHYYGEGQALYFGFLEYFTFALVPMALIGVPYYLFDWENYDKYVVFAVFNLVWCTVILELWKRFSTSLAYSWGTLSRKKAFEEPRPGFHGVLGFNPVTGREEPLYSNTKRQLRVYLVSLPFVLLCLYLSLYVMMIYFLMEGWALSVHDEEPTFWTGVLLFIPSIIYAVVIEIMNLVYRYAAEFLTEWENHRLESSYQNQLVLKVLVFNFFNCFASLFYIAFAMQDMALLRQSLATLLITSQILNQVMEAFLPYWLQRRRNKKMMRKVQKRKAVAEAELPLAEQVRLEADMSTYLGTFDDYLELFLLFGYVSLFSCVYPLAAVLVVLNNITEVYSDAFKMCRVFKRPFSEPAANIGVWQLAFEAMSVIAVVTNCSLIGMSPQVKAYFPESETQLILWTVAIE
;
A
#
# COMPACT_ATOMS: atom_id res chain seq x y z
N PHE A 1 -4.23 -16.28 16.06
CA PHE A 1 -5.15 -15.68 15.08
C PHE A 1 -6.56 -15.74 15.63
N LEU A 2 -7.25 -14.60 15.62
CA LEU A 2 -8.59 -14.36 16.16
C LEU A 2 -9.65 -14.30 15.04
N PHE A 3 -9.24 -13.99 13.80
CA PHE A 3 -10.17 -13.83 12.68
C PHE A 3 -10.13 -15.00 11.69
N LEU A 4 -8.94 -15.39 11.21
CA LEU A 4 -8.80 -16.46 10.22
C LEU A 4 -7.64 -17.40 10.57
N SER A 5 -7.83 -18.71 10.34
CA SER A 5 -6.77 -19.71 10.44
C SER A 5 -5.89 -19.66 9.18
N PRO A 6 -4.61 -19.23 9.25
CA PRO A 6 -3.77 -19.17 8.07
C PRO A 6 -3.48 -20.54 7.47
N ASP A 7 -3.53 -21.60 8.28
CA ASP A 7 -3.31 -22.97 7.80
C ASP A 7 -4.45 -23.43 6.87
N ASP A 8 -5.70 -23.07 7.16
CA ASP A 8 -6.83 -23.40 6.28
C ASP A 8 -6.76 -22.62 4.96
N ILE A 9 -6.42 -21.32 5.05
CA ILE A 9 -6.18 -20.47 3.87
C ILE A 9 -5.04 -21.06 3.04
N ARG A 10 -3.96 -21.49 3.67
CA ARG A 10 -2.83 -22.11 3.00
C ARG A 10 -3.25 -23.37 2.27
N HIS A 11 -3.98 -24.26 2.92
CA HIS A 11 -4.41 -25.52 2.31
C HIS A 11 -5.25 -25.30 1.06
N TYR A 12 -6.04 -24.22 1.01
CA TYR A 12 -6.89 -23.91 -0.14
C TYR A 12 -6.25 -22.98 -1.19
N TYR A 13 -5.57 -21.91 -0.78
CA TYR A 13 -5.06 -20.87 -1.67
C TYR A 13 -3.53 -20.85 -1.82
N GLY A 14 -2.80 -21.59 -0.98
CA GLY A 14 -1.33 -21.61 -0.99
C GLY A 14 -0.68 -20.66 0.01
N GLU A 15 0.64 -20.79 0.15
CA GLU A 15 1.41 -20.05 1.16
C GLU A 15 1.47 -18.54 0.90
N GLY A 16 1.57 -18.10 -0.36
CA GLY A 16 1.60 -16.66 -0.68
C GLY A 16 0.37 -15.90 -0.17
N GLN A 17 -0.81 -16.48 -0.35
CA GLN A 17 -2.08 -15.92 0.11
C GLN A 17 -2.23 -16.02 1.63
N ALA A 18 -1.83 -17.14 2.21
CA ALA A 18 -1.84 -17.31 3.66
C ALA A 18 -0.90 -16.33 4.37
N LEU A 19 0.26 -16.00 3.80
CA LEU A 19 1.16 -14.96 4.32
C LEU A 19 0.51 -13.58 4.29
N TYR A 20 -0.23 -13.25 3.22
CA TYR A 20 -0.93 -11.98 3.13
C TYR A 20 -1.98 -11.82 4.24
N PHE A 21 -2.92 -12.76 4.36
CA PHE A 21 -3.92 -12.72 5.43
C PHE A 21 -3.28 -12.78 6.82
N GLY A 22 -2.20 -13.56 6.97
CA GLY A 22 -1.44 -13.61 8.20
C GLY A 22 -0.79 -12.26 8.56
N PHE A 23 -0.29 -11.52 7.56
CA PHE A 23 0.27 -10.18 7.74
C PHE A 23 -0.80 -9.16 8.05
N LEU A 24 -1.90 -9.15 7.29
CA LEU A 24 -3.05 -8.27 7.52
C LEU A 24 -3.58 -8.39 8.95
N GLU A 25 -3.76 -9.63 9.42
CA GLU A 25 -4.24 -9.87 10.77
C GLU A 25 -3.21 -9.44 11.82
N TYR A 26 -1.94 -9.82 11.64
CA TYR A 26 -0.85 -9.37 12.51
C TYR A 26 -0.79 -7.85 12.61
N PHE A 27 -0.84 -7.18 11.46
CA PHE A 27 -0.73 -5.73 11.33
C PHE A 27 -1.92 -5.02 11.99
N THR A 28 -3.14 -5.57 11.86
CA THR A 28 -4.34 -5.08 12.55
C THR A 28 -4.12 -5.06 14.07
N PHE A 29 -3.66 -6.17 14.65
CA PHE A 29 -3.39 -6.24 16.10
C PHE A 29 -2.20 -5.38 16.52
N ALA A 30 -1.17 -5.28 15.68
CA ALA A 30 0.01 -4.46 15.92
C ALA A 30 -0.33 -2.97 16.00
N LEU A 31 -1.36 -2.49 15.29
CA LEU A 31 -1.81 -1.09 15.34
C LEU A 31 -2.72 -0.78 16.53
N VAL A 32 -3.33 -1.78 17.19
CA VAL A 32 -4.23 -1.56 18.34
C VAL A 32 -3.55 -0.77 19.47
N PRO A 33 -2.32 -1.07 19.91
CA PRO A 33 -1.64 -0.25 20.92
C PRO A 33 -1.47 1.21 20.51
N MET A 34 -1.11 1.49 19.25
CA MET A 34 -1.02 2.87 18.75
C MET A 34 -2.39 3.57 18.79
N ALA A 35 -3.46 2.87 18.38
CA ALA A 35 -4.82 3.39 18.41
C ALA A 35 -5.29 3.68 19.84
N LEU A 36 -5.05 2.77 20.79
CA LEU A 36 -5.44 2.93 22.19
C LEU A 36 -4.72 4.10 22.88
N ILE A 37 -3.44 4.31 22.57
CA ILE A 37 -2.68 5.44 23.10
C ILE A 37 -3.08 6.74 22.39
N GLY A 38 -3.35 6.70 21.08
CA GLY A 38 -3.74 7.89 20.30
C GLY A 38 -5.09 8.50 20.70
N VAL A 39 -6.05 7.69 21.19
CA VAL A 39 -7.39 8.17 21.57
C VAL A 39 -7.35 9.18 22.74
N PRO A 40 -6.74 8.89 23.90
CA PRO A 40 -6.58 9.88 24.98
C PRO A 40 -5.85 11.14 24.52
N TYR A 41 -4.83 11.00 23.68
CA TYR A 41 -4.05 12.12 23.16
C TYR A 41 -4.91 13.11 22.39
N TYR A 42 -5.84 12.59 21.57
CA TYR A 42 -6.78 13.41 20.82
C TYR A 42 -7.96 13.93 21.67
N LEU A 43 -8.55 13.11 22.54
CA LEU A 43 -9.76 13.48 23.28
C LEU A 43 -9.50 14.48 24.42
N PHE A 44 -8.37 14.33 25.11
CA PHE A 44 -8.02 15.19 26.24
C PHE A 44 -7.15 16.39 25.83
N ASP A 45 -6.99 16.60 24.52
CA ASP A 45 -6.17 17.65 23.94
C ASP A 45 -4.83 17.75 24.66
N TRP A 46 -4.14 16.62 24.73
CA TRP A 46 -2.88 16.48 25.43
C TRP A 46 -1.75 17.10 24.61
N GLU A 47 -1.93 18.37 24.26
CA GLU A 47 -1.03 19.10 23.38
C GLU A 47 0.26 19.52 24.09
N ASN A 48 0.47 19.23 25.37
CA ASN A 48 1.73 19.58 26.03
C ASN A 48 2.92 18.91 25.32
N TYR A 49 3.98 19.68 25.09
CA TYR A 49 5.22 19.24 24.41
C TYR A 49 5.71 17.87 24.88
N ASP A 50 5.82 17.67 26.19
CA ASP A 50 6.33 16.44 26.79
C ASP A 50 5.54 15.21 26.33
N LYS A 51 4.23 15.38 26.12
CA LYS A 51 3.33 14.31 25.69
C LYS A 51 3.55 14.00 24.21
N TYR A 52 3.69 15.00 23.32
CA TYR A 52 3.97 14.77 21.90
C TYR A 52 5.28 14.01 21.69
N VAL A 53 6.34 14.37 22.42
CA VAL A 53 7.63 13.66 22.34
C VAL A 53 7.47 12.22 22.81
N VAL A 54 6.81 11.99 23.95
CA VAL A 54 6.58 10.64 24.48
C VAL A 54 5.78 9.78 23.50
N PHE A 55 4.74 10.35 22.87
CA PHE A 55 3.95 9.65 21.87
C PHE A 55 4.73 9.34 20.59
N ALA A 56 5.52 10.29 20.10
CA ALA A 56 6.37 10.09 18.93
C ALA A 56 7.41 8.99 19.17
N VAL A 57 8.15 9.05 20.29
CA VAL A 57 9.14 8.04 20.65
C VAL A 57 8.49 6.67 20.79
N PHE A 58 7.32 6.60 21.43
CA PHE A 58 6.55 5.36 21.51
C PHE A 58 6.21 4.82 20.11
N ASN A 59 5.65 5.65 19.22
CA ASN A 59 5.26 5.20 17.88
C ASN A 59 6.45 4.75 17.04
N LEU A 60 7.58 5.46 17.08
CA LEU A 60 8.77 5.12 16.33
C LEU A 60 9.36 3.79 16.80
N VAL A 61 9.55 3.62 18.11
CA VAL A 61 10.02 2.35 18.69
C VAL A 61 9.05 1.23 18.38
N TRP A 62 7.74 1.48 18.51
CA TRP A 62 6.71 0.49 18.26
C TRP A 62 6.68 0.08 16.78
N CYS A 63 6.83 1.01 15.83
CA CYS A 63 6.95 0.71 14.40
C CYS A 63 8.13 -0.22 14.11
N THR A 64 9.29 -0.02 14.72
CA THR A 64 10.42 -0.95 14.56
C THR A 64 10.14 -2.32 15.18
N VAL A 65 9.56 -2.34 16.39
CA VAL A 65 9.22 -3.59 17.10
C VAL A 65 8.25 -4.44 16.30
N ILE A 66 7.21 -3.86 15.70
CA ILE A 66 6.22 -4.63 14.93
C ILE A 66 6.84 -5.26 13.68
N LEU A 67 7.77 -4.57 13.00
CA LEU A 67 8.40 -5.11 11.79
C LEU A 67 9.37 -6.24 12.13
N GLU A 68 10.11 -6.14 13.24
CA GLU A 68 11.00 -7.20 13.71
C GLU A 68 10.23 -8.42 14.25
N LEU A 69 9.13 -8.19 14.98
CA LEU A 69 8.26 -9.28 15.43
C LEU A 69 7.59 -9.99 14.26
N TRP A 70 7.20 -9.27 13.21
CA TRP A 70 6.69 -9.88 11.99
C TRP A 70 7.71 -10.80 11.33
N LYS A 71 8.99 -10.40 11.21
CA LYS A 71 10.03 -11.29 10.65
C LYS A 71 10.12 -12.62 11.40
N ARG A 72 10.10 -12.56 12.74
CA ARG A 72 10.14 -13.75 13.60
C ARG A 72 8.92 -14.64 13.38
N PHE A 73 7.75 -14.01 13.30
CA PHE A 73 6.49 -14.70 13.10
C PHE A 73 6.37 -15.34 11.71
N SER A 74 6.69 -14.58 10.66
CA SER A 74 6.74 -15.05 9.27
C SER A 74 7.71 -16.21 9.11
N THR A 75 8.87 -16.18 9.77
CA THR A 75 9.83 -17.30 9.77
C THR A 75 9.24 -18.55 10.43
N SER A 76 8.53 -18.40 11.55
CA SER A 76 7.86 -19.52 12.22
C SER A 76 6.79 -20.17 11.33
N LEU A 77 6.00 -19.37 10.62
CA LEU A 77 5.01 -19.86 9.66
C LEU A 77 5.69 -20.55 8.46
N ALA A 78 6.70 -19.92 7.87
CA ALA A 78 7.42 -20.51 6.75
C ALA A 78 8.14 -21.82 7.14
N TYR A 79 8.58 -21.94 8.40
CA TYR A 79 9.16 -23.18 8.94
C TYR A 79 8.09 -24.27 9.11
N SER A 80 6.95 -23.97 9.75
CA SER A 80 5.86 -24.95 9.91
C SER A 80 5.29 -25.39 8.56
N TRP A 81 5.33 -24.50 7.57
CA TRP A 81 4.88 -24.78 6.22
C TRP A 81 5.92 -25.50 5.36
N GLY A 82 7.18 -25.53 5.77
CA GLY A 82 8.27 -26.14 5.00
C GLY A 82 8.70 -25.31 3.78
N THR A 83 8.21 -24.07 3.63
CA THR A 83 8.62 -23.16 2.54
C THR A 83 9.94 -22.46 2.83
N LEU A 84 10.35 -22.35 4.10
CA LEU A 84 11.60 -21.66 4.49
C LEU A 84 12.85 -22.27 3.87
N SER A 85 12.90 -23.60 3.76
CA SER A 85 14.08 -24.33 3.24
C SER A 85 14.06 -24.54 1.73
N ARG A 86 13.02 -24.04 1.04
CA ARG A 86 12.86 -24.25 -0.40
C ARG A 86 13.83 -23.35 -1.17
N LYS A 87 14.79 -23.97 -1.87
CA LYS A 87 15.80 -23.24 -2.65
C LYS A 87 15.16 -22.55 -3.87
N LYS A 88 14.94 -21.24 -3.78
CA LYS A 88 14.49 -20.37 -4.90
C LYS A 88 15.39 -20.45 -6.14
N ALA A 89 16.63 -20.90 -5.98
CA ALA A 89 17.58 -21.10 -7.09
C ALA A 89 17.12 -22.11 -8.16
N PHE A 90 16.15 -22.98 -7.86
CA PHE A 90 15.60 -23.96 -8.81
C PHE A 90 14.26 -23.53 -9.43
N GLU A 91 13.85 -22.27 -9.26
CA GLU A 91 12.70 -21.72 -9.99
C GLU A 91 12.98 -21.73 -11.49
N GLU A 92 11.98 -22.18 -12.25
CA GLU A 92 12.01 -22.18 -13.71
C GLU A 92 12.01 -20.73 -14.24
N PRO A 93 12.64 -20.48 -15.41
CA PRO A 93 12.55 -19.17 -16.04
C PRO A 93 11.08 -18.82 -16.33
N ARG A 94 10.71 -17.56 -16.13
CA ARG A 94 9.35 -17.09 -16.43
C ARG A 94 9.04 -17.23 -17.93
N PRO A 95 7.76 -17.39 -18.32
CA PRO A 95 7.39 -17.60 -19.73
C PRO A 95 7.86 -16.50 -20.70
N GLY A 96 7.93 -15.25 -20.23
CA GLY A 96 8.39 -14.11 -21.04
C GLY A 96 9.91 -13.95 -21.12
N PHE A 97 10.70 -14.79 -20.45
CA PHE A 97 12.15 -14.67 -20.43
C PHE A 97 12.77 -15.22 -21.71
N HIS A 98 13.57 -14.41 -22.38
CA HIS A 98 14.19 -14.77 -23.65
C HIS A 98 15.71 -14.54 -23.64
N GLY A 99 16.45 -15.36 -24.39
CA GLY A 99 17.92 -15.32 -24.41
C GLY A 99 18.51 -16.29 -25.41
N VAL A 100 19.84 -16.38 -25.42
CA VAL A 100 20.55 -17.38 -26.24
C VAL A 100 20.48 -18.72 -25.52
N LEU A 101 20.08 -19.79 -26.18
CA LEU A 101 20.06 -21.13 -25.59
C LEU A 101 21.48 -21.53 -25.16
N GLY A 102 21.60 -22.04 -23.94
CA GLY A 102 22.86 -22.56 -23.43
C GLY A 102 22.66 -23.36 -22.15
N PHE A 103 23.74 -23.96 -21.65
CA PHE A 103 23.70 -24.73 -20.42
C PHE A 103 23.81 -23.82 -19.20
N ASN A 104 22.83 -23.89 -18.30
CA ASN A 104 22.92 -23.18 -17.03
C ASN A 104 23.98 -23.85 -16.13
N PRO A 105 24.96 -23.08 -15.60
CA PRO A 105 26.06 -23.63 -14.81
C PRO A 105 25.64 -24.19 -13.44
N VAL A 106 24.44 -23.84 -12.95
CA VAL A 106 23.89 -24.28 -11.67
C VAL A 106 23.02 -25.53 -11.84
N THR A 107 22.10 -25.51 -12.81
CA THR A 107 21.13 -26.60 -13.00
C THR A 107 21.59 -27.66 -14.00
N GLY A 108 22.57 -27.34 -14.86
CA GLY A 108 23.04 -28.21 -15.94
C GLY A 108 22.01 -28.41 -17.06
N ARG A 109 20.86 -27.72 -17.01
CA ARG A 109 19.79 -27.82 -18.02
C ARG A 109 20.03 -26.82 -19.14
N GLU A 110 19.57 -27.16 -20.34
CA GLU A 110 19.51 -26.24 -21.46
C GLU A 110 18.35 -25.26 -21.23
N GLU A 111 18.67 -23.98 -21.07
CA GLU A 111 17.69 -22.91 -20.88
C GLU A 111 18.17 -21.62 -21.58
N PRO A 112 17.28 -20.65 -21.84
CA PRO A 112 17.70 -19.35 -22.34
C PRO A 112 18.67 -18.68 -21.35
N LEU A 113 19.77 -18.10 -21.84
CA LEU A 113 20.73 -17.35 -21.04
C LEU A 113 20.74 -15.89 -21.47
N TYR A 114 20.77 -14.99 -20.49
CA TYR A 114 20.82 -13.55 -20.70
C TYR A 114 21.92 -12.92 -19.84
N SER A 115 22.73 -12.04 -20.44
CA SER A 115 23.84 -11.39 -19.75
C SER A 115 23.32 -10.43 -18.68
N ASN A 116 23.79 -10.61 -17.43
CA ASN A 116 23.46 -9.73 -16.31
C ASN A 116 23.86 -8.28 -16.57
N THR A 117 25.00 -8.03 -17.22
CA THR A 117 25.45 -6.66 -17.53
C THR A 117 24.49 -5.93 -18.46
N LYS A 118 23.97 -6.62 -19.50
CA LYS A 118 22.96 -6.04 -20.39
C LYS A 118 21.68 -5.67 -19.63
N ARG A 119 21.24 -6.54 -18.72
CA ARG A 119 20.07 -6.27 -17.86
C ARG A 119 20.32 -5.07 -16.97
N GLN A 120 21.45 -5.01 -16.27
CA GLN A 120 21.76 -3.89 -15.38
C GLN A 120 21.86 -2.56 -16.15
N LEU A 121 22.43 -2.55 -17.35
CA LEU A 121 22.44 -1.37 -18.21
C LEU A 121 21.02 -0.91 -18.57
N ARG A 122 20.11 -1.84 -18.91
CA ARG A 122 18.70 -1.50 -19.16
C ARG A 122 18.03 -0.87 -17.94
N VAL A 123 18.24 -1.45 -16.76
CA VAL A 123 17.67 -0.96 -15.49
C VAL A 123 18.20 0.44 -15.17
N TYR A 124 19.53 0.63 -15.15
CA TYR A 124 20.12 1.88 -14.67
C TYR A 124 20.11 3.01 -15.70
N LEU A 125 20.18 2.72 -17.00
CA LEU A 125 20.24 3.77 -18.05
C LEU A 125 18.89 4.13 -18.66
N VAL A 126 17.88 3.26 -18.56
CA VAL A 126 16.56 3.52 -19.14
C VAL A 126 15.50 3.54 -18.04
N SER A 127 15.39 2.48 -17.26
CA SER A 127 14.31 2.37 -16.28
C SER A 127 14.42 3.40 -15.16
N LEU A 128 15.60 3.54 -14.55
CA LEU A 128 15.80 4.48 -13.45
C LEU A 128 15.57 5.95 -13.89
N PRO A 129 16.15 6.45 -15.01
CA PRO A 129 15.85 7.79 -15.50
C PRO A 129 14.37 8.01 -15.83
N PHE A 130 13.69 7.00 -16.38
CA PHE A 130 12.25 7.07 -16.62
C PHE A 130 11.46 7.23 -15.32
N VAL A 131 11.76 6.43 -14.29
CA VAL A 131 11.12 6.58 -12.97
C VAL A 131 11.37 7.98 -12.39
N LEU A 132 12.61 8.47 -12.43
CA LEU A 132 12.95 9.80 -11.93
C LEU A 132 12.21 10.92 -12.68
N LEU A 133 12.06 10.78 -14.01
CA LEU A 133 11.27 11.71 -14.82
C LEU A 133 9.80 11.71 -14.40
N CYS A 134 9.20 10.54 -14.19
CA CYS A 134 7.82 10.43 -13.71
C CYS A 134 7.64 11.04 -12.32
N LEU A 135 8.61 10.88 -11.41
CA LEU A 135 8.58 11.51 -10.09
C LEU A 135 8.72 13.04 -10.17
N TYR A 136 9.53 13.55 -11.09
CA TYR A 136 9.59 15.00 -11.34
C TYR A 136 8.25 15.53 -11.87
N LEU A 137 7.63 14.81 -12.81
CA LEU A 137 6.33 15.18 -13.37
C LEU A 137 5.22 15.15 -12.32
N SER A 138 5.21 14.20 -11.39
CA SER A 138 4.23 14.18 -10.30
C SER A 138 4.38 15.37 -9.36
N LEU A 139 5.61 15.75 -9.02
CA LEU A 139 5.86 16.96 -8.24
C LEU A 139 5.40 18.22 -8.99
N TYR A 140 5.59 18.28 -10.30
CA TYR A 140 5.10 19.38 -11.12
C TYR A 140 3.57 19.47 -11.13
N VAL A 141 2.86 18.34 -11.26
CA VAL A 141 1.39 18.29 -11.16
C VAL A 141 0.91 18.73 -9.79
N MET A 142 1.59 18.32 -8.72
CA MET A 142 1.32 18.77 -7.35
C MET A 142 1.48 20.30 -7.21
N MET A 143 2.52 20.89 -7.81
CA MET A 143 2.68 22.35 -7.80
C MET A 143 1.54 23.06 -8.54
N ILE A 144 1.07 22.52 -9.66
CA ILE A 144 -0.10 23.05 -10.37
C ILE A 144 -1.35 22.98 -9.47
N TYR A 145 -1.54 21.89 -8.74
CA TYR A 145 -2.64 21.77 -7.76
C TYR A 145 -2.61 22.89 -6.72
N PHE A 146 -1.47 23.14 -6.07
CA PHE A 146 -1.37 24.20 -5.08
C PHE A 146 -1.57 25.60 -5.67
N LEU A 147 -1.16 25.83 -6.92
CA LEU A 147 -1.45 27.08 -7.63
C LEU A 147 -2.96 27.25 -7.90
N MET A 148 -3.65 26.19 -8.30
CA MET A 148 -5.10 26.21 -8.50
C MET A 148 -5.86 26.42 -7.19
N GLU A 149 -5.42 25.78 -6.11
CA GLU A 149 -5.99 25.93 -4.77
C GLU A 149 -5.82 27.36 -4.25
N GLY A 150 -4.61 27.93 -4.37
CA GLY A 150 -4.35 29.33 -4.00
C GLY A 150 -5.18 30.32 -4.81
N TRP A 151 -5.37 30.06 -6.11
CA TRP A 151 -6.26 30.88 -6.96
C TRP A 151 -7.73 30.76 -6.52
N ALA A 152 -8.22 29.55 -6.25
CA ALA A 152 -9.59 29.34 -5.78
C ALA A 152 -9.85 30.05 -4.44
N LEU A 153 -8.86 30.01 -3.53
CA LEU A 153 -8.91 30.74 -2.27
C LEU A 153 -8.99 32.25 -2.50
N SER A 154 -8.14 32.82 -3.36
CA SER A 154 -8.16 34.27 -3.64
C SER A 154 -9.50 34.76 -4.20
N VAL A 155 -10.16 33.95 -5.03
CA VAL A 155 -11.48 34.28 -5.58
C VAL A 155 -12.57 34.21 -4.49
N HIS A 156 -12.44 33.28 -3.55
CA HIS A 156 -13.37 33.18 -2.42
C HIS A 156 -13.21 34.34 -1.42
N ASP A 157 -11.97 34.77 -1.17
CA ASP A 157 -11.67 35.89 -0.27
C ASP A 157 -12.14 37.24 -0.83
N GLU A 158 -12.09 37.43 -2.15
CA GLU A 158 -12.61 38.64 -2.81
C GLU A 158 -14.14 38.73 -2.76
N GLU A 159 -14.84 37.63 -3.06
CA GLU A 159 -16.32 37.57 -3.03
C GLU A 159 -16.82 36.28 -2.35
N PRO A 160 -17.06 36.30 -1.02
CA PRO A 160 -17.54 35.13 -0.28
C PRO A 160 -19.02 34.89 -0.59
N THR A 161 -19.27 34.10 -1.63
CA THR A 161 -20.59 33.65 -2.07
C THR A 161 -20.67 32.13 -1.97
N PHE A 162 -21.90 31.60 -2.00
CA PHE A 162 -22.11 30.14 -2.00
C PHE A 162 -21.34 29.45 -3.15
N TRP A 163 -21.32 30.05 -4.34
CA TRP A 163 -20.63 29.50 -5.50
C TRP A 163 -19.11 29.51 -5.35
N THR A 164 -18.53 30.56 -4.74
CA THR A 164 -17.08 30.57 -4.45
C THR A 164 -16.72 29.59 -3.34
N GLY A 165 -17.62 29.31 -2.40
CA GLY A 165 -17.46 28.20 -1.44
C GLY A 165 -17.42 26.83 -2.11
N VAL A 166 -18.25 26.59 -3.13
CA VAL A 166 -18.19 25.35 -3.94
C VAL A 166 -16.90 25.26 -4.75
N LEU A 167 -16.39 26.39 -5.25
CA LEU A 167 -15.15 26.46 -6.02
C LEU A 167 -13.93 25.92 -5.25
N LEU A 168 -13.88 26.11 -3.93
CA LEU A 168 -12.77 25.63 -3.09
C LEU A 168 -12.57 24.10 -3.16
N PHE A 169 -13.64 23.33 -3.40
CA PHE A 169 -13.54 21.87 -3.49
C PHE A 169 -13.12 21.37 -4.87
N ILE A 170 -13.26 22.19 -5.92
CA ILE A 170 -13.03 21.79 -7.31
C ILE A 170 -11.56 21.40 -7.56
N PRO A 171 -10.54 22.19 -7.15
CA PRO A 171 -9.13 21.82 -7.33
C PRO A 171 -8.77 20.47 -6.72
N SER A 172 -9.25 20.18 -5.51
CA SER A 172 -8.97 18.92 -4.82
C SER A 172 -9.62 17.72 -5.50
N ILE A 173 -10.85 17.86 -6.01
CA ILE A 173 -11.53 16.80 -6.79
C ILE A 173 -10.78 16.54 -8.10
N ILE A 174 -10.40 17.59 -8.83
CA ILE A 174 -9.61 17.46 -10.07
C ILE A 174 -8.30 16.76 -9.79
N TYR A 175 -7.57 17.18 -8.73
CA TYR A 175 -6.30 16.58 -8.36
C TYR A 175 -6.43 15.10 -8.01
N ALA A 176 -7.45 14.71 -7.23
CA ALA A 176 -7.72 13.31 -6.92
C ALA A 176 -7.93 12.46 -8.18
N VAL A 177 -8.72 12.95 -9.15
CA VAL A 177 -8.94 12.27 -10.44
C VAL A 177 -7.63 12.17 -11.25
N VAL A 178 -6.83 13.24 -11.28
CA VAL A 178 -5.55 13.24 -12.00
C VAL A 178 -4.57 12.23 -11.40
N ILE A 179 -4.46 12.16 -10.08
CA ILE A 179 -3.57 11.19 -9.41
C ILE A 179 -3.97 9.75 -9.73
N GLU A 180 -5.26 9.43 -9.72
CA GLU A 180 -5.74 8.09 -10.06
C GLU A 180 -5.39 7.70 -11.51
N ILE A 181 -5.58 8.63 -12.45
CA ILE A 181 -5.19 8.43 -13.85
C ILE A 181 -3.68 8.25 -13.98
N MET A 182 -2.88 9.06 -13.26
CA MET A 182 -1.42 8.97 -13.26
C MET A 182 -0.93 7.63 -12.71
N ASN A 183 -1.50 7.14 -11.61
CA ASN A 183 -1.18 5.84 -11.02
C ASN A 183 -1.46 4.70 -12.01
N LEU A 184 -2.60 4.73 -12.68
CA LEU A 184 -2.97 3.74 -13.70
C LEU A 184 -2.00 3.76 -14.89
N VAL A 185 -1.74 4.93 -15.46
CA VAL A 185 -0.82 5.09 -16.62
C VAL A 185 0.60 4.66 -16.24
N TYR A 186 1.06 5.05 -15.06
CA TYR A 186 2.38 4.66 -14.58
C TYR A 186 2.50 3.16 -14.36
N ARG A 187 1.46 2.50 -13.83
CA ARG A 187 1.45 1.04 -13.65
C ARG A 187 1.65 0.32 -14.99
N TYR A 188 0.90 0.71 -16.03
CA TYR A 188 1.08 0.15 -17.38
C TYR A 188 2.50 0.38 -17.92
N ALA A 189 3.05 1.59 -17.72
CA ALA A 189 4.41 1.88 -18.14
C ALA A 189 5.46 1.08 -17.35
N ALA A 190 5.27 0.91 -16.05
CA ALA A 190 6.16 0.15 -15.17
C ALA A 190 6.14 -1.35 -15.49
N GLU A 191 4.97 -1.92 -15.79
CA GLU A 191 4.82 -3.31 -16.26
C GLU A 191 5.57 -3.51 -17.58
N PHE A 192 5.31 -2.66 -18.58
CA PHE A 192 5.99 -2.70 -19.87
C PHE A 192 7.52 -2.60 -19.74
N LEU A 193 7.99 -1.64 -18.93
CA LEU A 193 9.42 -1.40 -18.73
C LEU A 193 10.10 -2.57 -18.01
N THR A 194 9.42 -3.15 -17.02
CA THR A 194 9.96 -4.30 -16.25
C THR A 194 9.92 -5.58 -17.08
N GLU A 195 8.96 -5.74 -17.99
CA GLU A 195 8.96 -6.82 -18.97
C GLU A 195 10.13 -6.67 -19.95
N TRP A 196 10.38 -5.45 -20.43
CA TRP A 196 11.51 -5.13 -21.29
C TRP A 196 12.90 -5.32 -20.63
N GLU A 197 12.99 -5.19 -19.30
CA GLU A 197 14.22 -5.51 -18.54
C GLU A 197 14.62 -6.99 -18.62
N ASN A 198 13.70 -7.88 -18.98
CA ASN A 198 13.94 -9.32 -19.21
C ASN A 198 14.52 -10.04 -17.97
N HIS A 199 13.76 -10.04 -16.87
CA HIS A 199 14.08 -10.79 -15.65
C HIS A 199 13.88 -12.30 -15.84
N ARG A 200 14.82 -13.11 -15.32
CA ARG A 200 14.75 -14.58 -15.44
C ARG A 200 13.66 -15.19 -14.56
N LEU A 201 13.61 -14.78 -13.30
CA LEU A 201 12.71 -15.32 -12.29
C LEU A 201 11.48 -14.43 -12.12
N GLU A 202 10.32 -15.05 -11.89
CA GLU A 202 9.08 -14.31 -11.61
C GLU A 202 9.21 -13.49 -10.31
N SER A 203 9.84 -14.06 -9.28
CA SER A 203 10.14 -13.35 -8.04
C SER A 203 11.00 -12.08 -8.24
N SER A 204 11.99 -12.13 -9.14
CA SER A 204 12.83 -10.97 -9.48
C SER A 204 12.06 -9.91 -10.28
N TYR A 205 11.22 -10.35 -11.21
CA TYR A 205 10.33 -9.46 -11.98
C TYR A 205 9.37 -8.72 -11.05
N GLN A 206 8.65 -9.46 -10.19
CA GLN A 206 7.69 -8.91 -9.25
C GLN A 206 8.35 -7.93 -8.28
N ASN A 207 9.50 -8.29 -7.69
CA ASN A 207 10.25 -7.40 -6.79
C ASN A 207 10.59 -6.05 -7.44
N GLN A 208 11.03 -6.07 -8.70
CA GLN A 208 11.45 -4.87 -9.41
C GLN A 208 10.26 -4.05 -9.93
N LEU A 209 9.14 -4.70 -10.26
CA LEU A 209 7.88 -4.04 -10.57
C LEU A 209 7.30 -3.35 -9.31
N VAL A 210 7.25 -4.09 -8.20
CA VAL A 210 6.80 -3.60 -6.88
C VAL A 210 7.55 -2.33 -6.53
N LEU A 211 8.89 -2.35 -6.63
CA LEU A 211 9.71 -1.20 -6.26
C LEU A 211 9.37 0.04 -7.10
N LYS A 212 9.21 -0.08 -8.43
CA LYS A 212 8.86 1.05 -9.29
C LYS A 212 7.50 1.64 -8.94
N VAL A 213 6.47 0.78 -8.87
CA VAL A 213 5.09 1.20 -8.61
C VAL A 213 4.94 1.76 -7.20
N LEU A 214 5.62 1.17 -6.22
CA LEU A 214 5.62 1.63 -4.84
C LEU A 214 6.22 3.02 -4.69
N VAL A 215 7.40 3.28 -5.26
CA VAL A 215 8.04 4.60 -5.16
C VAL A 215 7.15 5.67 -5.78
N PHE A 216 6.56 5.40 -6.94
CA PHE A 216 5.66 6.36 -7.59
C PHE A 216 4.39 6.63 -6.77
N ASN A 217 3.71 5.58 -6.28
CA ASN A 217 2.52 5.75 -5.44
C ASN A 217 2.84 6.45 -4.12
N PHE A 218 3.96 6.12 -3.48
CA PHE A 218 4.42 6.81 -2.28
C PHE A 218 4.57 8.32 -2.52
N PHE A 219 5.27 8.72 -3.58
CA PHE A 219 5.41 10.13 -3.91
C PHE A 219 4.06 10.79 -4.22
N ASN A 220 3.19 10.14 -5.00
CA ASN A 220 1.88 10.72 -5.33
C ASN A 220 0.96 10.88 -4.11
N CYS A 221 0.98 9.93 -3.18
CA CYS A 221 0.15 10.00 -1.98
C CYS A 221 0.70 10.98 -0.94
N PHE A 222 2.01 11.00 -0.72
CA PHE A 222 2.60 11.73 0.39
C PHE A 222 3.24 13.07 0.03
N ALA A 223 3.57 13.35 -1.25
CA ALA A 223 4.25 14.60 -1.61
C ALA A 223 3.44 15.84 -1.25
N SER A 224 2.11 15.81 -1.46
CA SER A 224 1.22 16.92 -1.07
C SER A 224 1.21 17.12 0.44
N LEU A 225 1.18 16.04 1.22
CA LEU A 225 1.25 16.10 2.69
C LEU A 225 2.61 16.60 3.18
N PHE A 226 3.72 16.15 2.56
CA PHE A 226 5.05 16.68 2.84
C PHE A 226 5.15 18.18 2.53
N TYR A 227 4.53 18.63 1.45
CA TYR A 227 4.49 20.05 1.09
C TYR A 227 3.69 20.87 2.11
N ILE A 228 2.50 20.42 2.51
CA ILE A 228 1.70 21.10 3.54
C ILE A 228 2.46 21.14 4.88
N ALA A 229 3.07 20.03 5.27
CA ALA A 229 3.80 19.90 6.53
C ALA A 229 5.05 20.79 6.61
N PHE A 230 5.92 20.73 5.59
CA PHE A 230 7.26 21.30 5.67
C PHE A 230 7.41 22.63 4.92
N ALA A 231 6.67 22.84 3.83
CA ALA A 231 6.73 24.08 3.06
C ALA A 231 5.70 25.11 3.55
N MET A 232 4.42 24.72 3.68
CA MET A 232 3.36 25.62 4.16
C MET A 232 3.34 25.74 5.69
N GLN A 233 3.76 24.70 6.42
CA GLN A 233 3.77 24.66 7.88
C GLN A 233 2.38 24.82 8.53
N ASP A 234 1.31 24.44 7.81
CA ASP A 234 -0.05 24.51 8.30
C ASP A 234 -0.50 23.14 8.86
N MET A 235 -0.43 23.01 10.18
CA MET A 235 -0.80 21.77 10.88
C MET A 235 -2.31 21.51 10.85
N ALA A 236 -3.14 22.55 10.76
CA ALA A 236 -4.58 22.41 10.69
C ALA A 236 -4.99 21.86 9.33
N LEU A 237 -4.44 22.43 8.24
CA LEU A 237 -4.63 21.93 6.89
C LEU A 237 -4.07 20.51 6.75
N LEU A 238 -2.91 20.22 7.33
CA LEU A 238 -2.31 18.89 7.31
C LEU A 238 -3.25 17.85 7.96
N ARG A 239 -3.80 18.16 9.13
CA ARG A 239 -4.74 17.28 9.84
C ARG A 239 -6.03 17.07 9.04
N GLN A 240 -6.59 18.13 8.45
CA GLN A 240 -7.80 18.03 7.62
C GLN A 240 -7.56 17.22 6.35
N SER A 241 -6.47 17.48 5.64
CA SER A 241 -6.08 16.76 4.43
C SER A 241 -5.83 15.29 4.72
N LEU A 242 -5.11 14.97 5.80
CA LEU A 242 -4.84 13.58 6.18
C LEU A 242 -6.12 12.83 6.58
N ALA A 243 -6.98 13.44 7.40
CA ALA A 243 -8.26 12.83 7.77
C ALA A 243 -9.15 12.61 6.54
N THR A 244 -9.22 13.60 5.65
CA THR A 244 -10.02 13.52 4.42
C THR A 244 -9.49 12.45 3.50
N LEU A 245 -8.18 12.41 3.22
CA LEU A 245 -7.56 11.40 2.36
C LEU A 245 -7.75 9.99 2.93
N LEU A 246 -7.53 9.78 4.22
CA LEU A 246 -7.76 8.48 4.85
C LEU A 246 -9.23 8.06 4.72
N ILE A 247 -10.17 8.89 5.17
CA ILE A 247 -11.59 8.53 5.19
C ILE A 247 -12.10 8.31 3.76
N THR A 248 -11.80 9.22 2.84
CA THR A 248 -12.28 9.13 1.45
C THR A 248 -11.66 7.96 0.71
N SER A 249 -10.35 7.75 0.82
CA SER A 249 -9.68 6.62 0.18
C SER A 249 -10.20 5.30 0.71
N GLN A 250 -10.37 5.16 2.03
CA GLN A 250 -10.89 3.91 2.62
C GLN A 250 -12.33 3.62 2.21
N ILE A 251 -13.20 4.64 2.21
CA ILE A 251 -14.58 4.46 1.74
C ILE A 251 -14.62 4.07 0.26
N LEU A 252 -13.85 4.76 -0.59
CA LEU A 252 -13.80 4.48 -2.03
C LEU A 252 -13.24 3.09 -2.31
N ASN A 253 -12.14 2.70 -1.65
CA ASN A 253 -11.55 1.38 -1.77
C ASN A 253 -12.56 0.31 -1.37
N GLN A 254 -13.19 0.43 -0.20
CA GLN A 254 -14.15 -0.58 0.24
C GLN A 254 -15.37 -0.70 -0.68
N VAL A 255 -15.80 0.41 -1.30
CA VAL A 255 -16.87 0.39 -2.31
C VAL A 255 -16.42 -0.33 -3.58
N MET A 256 -15.23 -0.04 -4.09
CA MET A 256 -14.71 -0.63 -5.33
C MET A 256 -14.32 -2.10 -5.15
N GLU A 257 -13.82 -2.47 -3.97
CA GLU A 257 -13.24 -3.77 -3.66
C GLU A 257 -14.24 -4.79 -3.14
N ALA A 258 -15.18 -4.36 -2.29
CA ALA A 258 -16.16 -5.25 -1.68
C ALA A 258 -17.55 -5.05 -2.29
N PHE A 259 -18.07 -3.82 -2.25
CA PHE A 259 -19.47 -3.56 -2.56
C PHE A 259 -19.80 -3.74 -4.05
N LEU A 260 -18.99 -3.16 -4.94
CA LEU A 260 -19.18 -3.23 -6.38
C LEU A 260 -19.12 -4.67 -6.90
N PRO A 261 -18.07 -5.47 -6.61
CA PRO A 261 -18.03 -6.85 -7.06
C PRO A 261 -19.08 -7.72 -6.36
N TYR A 262 -19.42 -7.49 -5.08
CA TYR A 262 -20.57 -8.16 -4.44
C TYR A 262 -21.86 -7.90 -5.21
N TRP A 263 -22.13 -6.66 -5.60
CA TRP A 263 -23.34 -6.28 -6.32
C TRP A 263 -23.37 -6.83 -7.75
N LEU A 264 -22.26 -6.74 -8.48
CA LEU A 264 -22.09 -7.35 -9.79
C LEU A 264 -22.29 -8.87 -9.72
N GLN A 265 -21.71 -9.50 -8.70
CA GLN A 265 -21.84 -10.93 -8.47
C GLN A 265 -23.26 -11.33 -8.06
N ARG A 266 -23.95 -10.55 -7.22
CA ARG A 266 -25.37 -10.79 -6.90
C ARG A 266 -26.25 -10.69 -8.13
N ARG A 267 -26.00 -9.73 -9.03
CA ARG A 267 -26.67 -9.65 -10.33
C ARG A 267 -26.36 -10.86 -11.21
N ARG A 268 -25.10 -11.30 -11.25
CA ARG A 268 -24.66 -12.48 -11.99
C ARG A 268 -25.30 -13.76 -11.45
N ASN A 269 -25.27 -13.98 -10.14
CA ASN A 269 -25.93 -15.08 -9.42
C ASN A 269 -27.44 -15.08 -9.63
N LYS A 270 -28.11 -13.92 -9.68
CA LYS A 270 -29.56 -13.86 -10.00
C LYS A 270 -29.84 -14.28 -11.46
N LYS A 271 -28.99 -13.89 -12.41
CA LYS A 271 -29.08 -14.37 -13.81
C LYS A 271 -28.79 -15.88 -13.89
N MET A 272 -27.82 -16.35 -13.13
CA MET A 272 -27.40 -17.74 -13.00
C MET A 272 -28.50 -18.62 -12.41
N MET A 273 -29.06 -18.26 -11.25
CA MET A 273 -30.20 -18.94 -10.65
C MET A 273 -31.40 -18.95 -11.59
N ARG A 274 -31.66 -17.88 -12.35
CA ARG A 274 -32.69 -17.91 -13.40
C ARG A 274 -32.39 -18.92 -14.52
N LYS A 275 -31.14 -19.05 -14.97
CA LYS A 275 -30.73 -20.04 -16.00
C LYS A 275 -30.78 -21.47 -15.45
N VAL A 276 -30.29 -21.68 -14.23
CA VAL A 276 -30.29 -22.96 -13.53
C VAL A 276 -31.72 -23.39 -13.20
N GLN A 277 -32.59 -22.48 -12.75
CA GLN A 277 -34.00 -22.78 -12.48
C GLN A 277 -34.81 -23.04 -13.77
N LYS A 278 -34.38 -22.48 -14.90
CA LYS A 278 -34.85 -22.88 -16.24
C LYS A 278 -34.34 -24.26 -16.68
N ARG A 279 -33.30 -24.79 -16.03
CA ARG A 279 -32.65 -26.09 -16.33
C ARG A 279 -32.87 -27.17 -15.24
N LYS A 280 -33.33 -26.81 -14.04
CA LYS A 280 -33.65 -27.67 -12.89
C LYS A 280 -34.95 -28.45 -13.10
N ALA A 281 -34.98 -29.23 -14.17
CA ALA A 281 -35.66 -30.53 -14.18
C ALA A 281 -34.73 -31.66 -13.69
N VAL A 282 -33.47 -31.35 -13.31
CA VAL A 282 -32.48 -32.35 -12.88
C VAL A 282 -32.02 -32.03 -11.46
N ALA A 283 -32.26 -33.01 -10.59
CA ALA A 283 -31.99 -33.00 -9.17
C ALA A 283 -30.51 -33.31 -8.88
N GLU A 284 -29.82 -32.37 -8.21
CA GLU A 284 -28.82 -32.61 -7.15
C GLU A 284 -28.32 -31.25 -6.62
N ALA A 285 -27.72 -31.25 -5.42
CA ALA A 285 -27.31 -30.05 -4.69
C ALA A 285 -26.07 -29.36 -5.29
N GLU A 286 -25.31 -30.06 -6.12
CA GLU A 286 -24.07 -29.60 -6.72
C GLU A 286 -24.28 -29.24 -8.20
N LEU A 287 -23.64 -28.16 -8.65
CA LEU A 287 -23.66 -27.78 -10.07
C LEU A 287 -22.90 -28.86 -10.87
N PRO A 288 -23.40 -29.33 -12.02
CA PRO A 288 -22.64 -30.20 -12.89
C PRO A 288 -21.26 -29.59 -13.20
N LEU A 289 -20.19 -30.40 -13.20
CA LEU A 289 -18.81 -29.96 -13.42
C LEU A 289 -18.69 -29.02 -14.64
N ALA A 290 -19.40 -29.32 -15.73
CA ALA A 290 -19.40 -28.51 -16.95
C ALA A 290 -19.98 -27.09 -16.74
N GLU A 291 -20.96 -26.93 -15.85
CA GLU A 291 -21.48 -25.61 -15.48
C GLU A 291 -20.52 -24.88 -14.56
N GLN A 292 -19.89 -25.56 -13.59
CA GLN A 292 -18.86 -24.97 -12.73
C GLN A 292 -17.68 -24.42 -13.55
N VAL A 293 -17.12 -25.23 -14.45
CA VAL A 293 -15.98 -24.83 -15.30
C VAL A 293 -16.33 -23.61 -16.15
N ARG A 294 -17.53 -23.55 -16.73
CA ARG A 294 -17.98 -22.38 -17.51
C ARG A 294 -18.07 -21.12 -16.66
N LEU A 295 -18.48 -21.25 -15.41
CA LEU A 295 -18.58 -20.11 -14.50
C LEU A 295 -17.22 -19.60 -14.07
N GLU A 296 -16.33 -20.51 -13.70
CA GLU A 296 -14.96 -20.20 -13.31
C GLU A 296 -14.14 -19.63 -14.47
N ALA A 297 -14.39 -20.10 -15.70
CA ALA A 297 -13.75 -19.55 -16.91
C ALA A 297 -14.11 -18.08 -17.14
N ASP A 298 -15.35 -17.69 -16.84
CA ASP A 298 -15.83 -16.32 -16.99
C ASP A 298 -15.54 -15.44 -15.74
N MET A 299 -14.83 -15.95 -14.71
CA MET A 299 -14.41 -15.14 -13.56
C MET A 299 -13.09 -14.40 -13.84
N SER A 300 -12.90 -13.25 -13.20
CA SER A 300 -11.66 -12.49 -13.29
C SER A 300 -10.48 -13.27 -12.70
N THR A 301 -9.29 -13.06 -13.25
CA THR A 301 -8.03 -13.57 -12.69
C THR A 301 -7.58 -12.67 -11.56
N TYR A 302 -7.19 -13.27 -10.45
CA TYR A 302 -6.48 -12.55 -9.39
C TYR A 302 -5.03 -12.29 -9.84
N LEU A 303 -4.64 -11.01 -9.90
CA LEU A 303 -3.36 -10.56 -10.49
C LEU A 303 -2.18 -10.62 -9.52
N GLY A 304 -2.39 -11.03 -8.27
CA GLY A 304 -1.37 -11.11 -7.22
C GLY A 304 -1.69 -10.22 -6.03
N THR A 305 -0.95 -10.42 -4.93
CA THR A 305 -1.13 -9.69 -3.65
C THR A 305 -0.54 -8.28 -3.68
N PHE A 306 -0.16 -7.77 -4.86
CA PHE A 306 0.55 -6.50 -4.98
C PHE A 306 -0.30 -5.33 -4.49
N ASP A 307 -1.51 -5.20 -5.03
CA ASP A 307 -2.42 -4.10 -4.68
C ASP A 307 -2.84 -4.20 -3.19
N ASP A 308 -3.08 -5.42 -2.71
CA ASP A 308 -3.43 -5.70 -1.32
C ASP A 308 -2.33 -5.27 -0.32
N TYR A 309 -1.06 -5.58 -0.59
CA TYR A 309 0.05 -5.10 0.25
C TYR A 309 0.31 -3.60 0.07
N LEU A 310 0.08 -3.04 -1.13
CA LEU A 310 0.25 -1.61 -1.38
C LEU A 310 -0.71 -0.80 -0.51
N GLU A 311 -1.95 -1.25 -0.35
CA GLU A 311 -2.93 -0.62 0.53
C GLU A 311 -2.42 -0.58 1.99
N LEU A 312 -1.98 -1.73 2.52
CA LEU A 312 -1.44 -1.80 3.89
C LEU A 312 -0.19 -0.95 4.07
N PHE A 313 0.65 -0.85 3.03
CA PHE A 313 1.83 0.00 3.04
C PHE A 313 1.48 1.49 3.10
N LEU A 314 0.51 1.95 2.29
CA LEU A 314 0.06 3.34 2.33
C LEU A 314 -0.62 3.66 3.66
N LEU A 315 -1.47 2.76 4.17
CA LEU A 315 -2.09 2.86 5.50
C LEU A 315 -1.05 2.99 6.61
N PHE A 316 0.01 2.17 6.57
CA PHE A 316 1.13 2.28 7.50
C PHE A 316 1.85 3.62 7.37
N GLY A 317 2.03 4.13 6.15
CA GLY A 317 2.63 5.45 5.92
C GLY A 317 1.83 6.58 6.54
N TYR A 318 0.49 6.59 6.38
CA TYR A 318 -0.36 7.60 7.01
C TYR A 318 -0.30 7.58 8.54
N VAL A 319 -0.19 6.38 9.14
CA VAL A 319 -0.08 6.24 10.60
C VAL A 319 1.30 6.61 11.10
N SER A 320 2.37 6.14 10.44
CA SER A 320 3.75 6.28 10.92
C SER A 320 4.33 7.67 10.65
N LEU A 321 4.17 8.24 9.45
CA LEU A 321 4.79 9.51 9.06
C LEU A 321 4.23 10.71 9.83
N PHE A 322 2.90 10.75 10.02
CA PHE A 322 2.19 11.90 10.58
C PHE A 322 1.56 11.60 11.94
N SER A 323 2.11 10.61 12.65
CA SER A 323 1.58 10.14 13.93
C SER A 323 1.41 11.28 14.94
N CYS A 324 2.39 12.19 15.01
CA CYS A 324 2.36 13.34 15.91
C CYS A 324 1.22 14.32 15.61
N VAL A 325 0.83 14.47 14.35
CA VAL A 325 -0.17 15.48 13.95
C VAL A 325 -1.58 14.93 14.04
N TYR A 326 -1.77 13.65 13.70
CA TYR A 326 -3.08 13.01 13.73
C TYR A 326 -3.05 11.62 14.39
N PRO A 327 -3.03 11.56 15.73
CA PRO A 327 -3.01 10.29 16.49
C PRO A 327 -4.18 9.35 16.20
N LEU A 328 -5.33 9.90 15.77
CA LEU A 328 -6.51 9.11 15.40
C LEU A 328 -6.35 8.33 14.09
N ALA A 329 -5.30 8.58 13.29
CA ALA A 329 -5.02 7.81 12.08
C ALA A 329 -5.04 6.30 12.37
N ALA A 330 -4.35 5.87 13.44
CA ALA A 330 -4.26 4.46 13.81
C ALA A 330 -5.63 3.84 14.12
N VAL A 331 -6.56 4.60 14.70
CA VAL A 331 -7.93 4.12 14.97
C VAL A 331 -8.67 3.86 13.65
N LEU A 332 -8.60 4.80 12.72
CA LEU A 332 -9.24 4.66 11.40
C LEU A 332 -8.66 3.48 10.63
N VAL A 333 -7.33 3.30 10.67
CA VAL A 333 -6.67 2.16 10.01
C VAL A 333 -7.05 0.83 10.66
N VAL A 334 -7.13 0.74 11.99
CA VAL A 334 -7.58 -0.50 12.66
C VAL A 334 -9.02 -0.85 12.26
N LEU A 335 -9.92 0.14 12.24
CA LEU A 335 -11.30 -0.08 11.80
C LEU A 335 -11.37 -0.53 10.34
N ASN A 336 -10.57 0.09 9.47
CA ASN A 336 -10.45 -0.31 8.08
C ASN A 336 -9.94 -1.74 7.94
N ASN A 337 -8.84 -2.09 8.62
CA ASN A 337 -8.26 -3.42 8.48
C ASN A 337 -9.21 -4.53 8.98
N ILE A 338 -10.05 -4.24 9.98
CA ILE A 338 -11.08 -5.18 10.42
C ILE A 338 -12.08 -5.46 9.29
N THR A 339 -12.54 -4.42 8.58
CA THR A 339 -13.41 -4.63 7.42
C THR A 339 -12.65 -5.27 6.26
N GLU A 340 -11.36 -4.96 6.13
CA GLU A 340 -10.49 -5.44 5.05
C GLU A 340 -10.26 -6.95 5.10
N VAL A 341 -10.08 -7.50 6.31
CA VAL A 341 -9.97 -8.96 6.50
C VAL A 341 -11.18 -9.70 5.89
N TYR A 342 -12.38 -9.11 6.00
CA TYR A 342 -13.59 -9.72 5.48
C TYR A 342 -13.87 -9.40 3.99
N SER A 343 -13.56 -8.19 3.52
CA SER A 343 -13.67 -7.83 2.09
C SER A 343 -12.74 -8.69 1.26
N ASP A 344 -11.49 -8.85 1.66
CA ASP A 344 -10.49 -9.65 0.94
C ASP A 344 -10.82 -11.13 0.95
N ALA A 345 -11.28 -11.65 2.09
CA ALA A 345 -11.76 -13.03 2.15
C ALA A 345 -12.94 -13.23 1.20
N PHE A 346 -13.88 -12.28 1.12
CA PHE A 346 -15.00 -12.33 0.18
C PHE A 346 -14.53 -12.25 -1.27
N LYS A 347 -13.60 -11.34 -1.57
CA LYS A 347 -12.97 -11.13 -2.87
C LYS A 347 -12.35 -12.43 -3.40
N MET A 348 -11.58 -13.12 -2.57
CA MET A 348 -10.94 -14.39 -2.91
C MET A 348 -11.93 -15.54 -3.06
N CYS A 349 -12.98 -15.59 -2.24
CA CYS A 349 -13.92 -16.71 -2.24
C CYS A 349 -15.02 -16.60 -3.32
N ARG A 350 -15.38 -15.39 -3.75
CA ARG A 350 -16.60 -15.16 -4.54
C ARG A 350 -16.42 -14.32 -5.80
N VAL A 351 -15.31 -13.61 -5.96
CA VAL A 351 -15.10 -12.67 -7.08
C VAL A 351 -14.12 -13.23 -8.09
N PHE A 352 -12.95 -13.67 -7.62
CA PHE A 352 -11.90 -14.20 -8.48
C PHE A 352 -12.00 -15.72 -8.66
N LYS A 353 -11.47 -16.21 -9.79
CA LYS A 353 -11.14 -17.63 -9.91
C LYS A 353 -9.96 -17.97 -9.00
N ARG A 354 -9.89 -19.24 -8.58
CA ARG A 354 -8.82 -19.72 -7.69
C ARG A 354 -7.45 -19.43 -8.29
N PRO A 355 -6.58 -18.65 -7.62
CA PRO A 355 -5.23 -18.41 -8.09
C PRO A 355 -4.37 -19.67 -7.98
N PHE A 356 -3.28 -19.71 -8.73
CA PHE A 356 -2.28 -20.74 -8.56
C PHE A 356 -1.53 -20.53 -7.24
N SER A 357 -1.24 -21.64 -6.56
CA SER A 357 -0.52 -21.62 -5.29
C SER A 357 0.95 -21.34 -5.53
N GLU A 358 1.42 -20.16 -5.12
CA GLU A 358 2.83 -19.82 -5.15
C GLU A 358 3.48 -20.03 -3.77
N PRO A 359 4.59 -20.78 -3.70
CA PRO A 359 5.31 -21.02 -2.46
C PRO A 359 6.01 -19.73 -2.01
N ALA A 360 5.66 -19.23 -0.84
CA ALA A 360 6.27 -18.05 -0.25
C ALA A 360 6.83 -18.35 1.15
N ALA A 361 7.98 -17.77 1.45
CA ALA A 361 8.65 -17.88 2.75
C ALA A 361 8.63 -16.56 3.54
N ASN A 362 8.34 -15.45 2.89
CA ASN A 362 8.25 -14.11 3.47
C ASN A 362 7.42 -13.21 2.54
N ILE A 363 7.13 -12.00 3.00
CA ILE A 363 6.41 -10.96 2.23
C ILE A 363 7.28 -10.30 1.14
N GLY A 364 8.51 -10.78 0.91
CA GLY A 364 9.40 -10.27 -0.13
C GLY A 364 9.88 -8.84 0.09
N VAL A 365 9.85 -8.03 -0.97
CA VAL A 365 10.32 -6.62 -0.97
C VAL A 365 9.49 -5.73 -0.05
N TRP A 366 8.25 -6.13 0.26
CA TRP A 366 7.41 -5.38 1.19
C TRP A 366 8.07 -5.18 2.56
N GLN A 367 8.83 -6.15 3.06
CA GLN A 367 9.56 -6.00 4.32
C GLN A 367 10.52 -4.80 4.28
N LEU A 368 11.31 -4.69 3.20
CA LEU A 368 12.22 -3.58 2.99
C LEU A 368 11.46 -2.26 2.84
N ALA A 369 10.30 -2.28 2.17
CA ALA A 369 9.47 -1.09 2.01
C ALA A 369 8.91 -0.58 3.35
N PHE A 370 8.32 -1.46 4.17
CA PHE A 370 7.82 -1.09 5.50
C PHE A 370 8.95 -0.56 6.41
N GLU A 371 10.14 -1.17 6.34
CA GLU A 371 11.32 -0.68 7.08
C GLU A 371 11.76 0.69 6.60
N ALA A 372 11.86 0.90 5.28
CA ALA A 372 12.19 2.21 4.71
C ALA A 372 11.17 3.29 5.13
N MET A 373 9.87 2.95 5.12
CA MET A 373 8.82 3.84 5.63
C MET A 373 9.05 4.18 7.11
N SER A 374 9.39 3.19 7.95
CA SER A 374 9.67 3.44 9.37
C SER A 374 10.88 4.35 9.60
N VAL A 375 11.91 4.25 8.76
CA VAL A 375 13.07 5.16 8.80
C VAL A 375 12.68 6.57 8.37
N ILE A 376 11.92 6.72 7.28
CA ILE A 376 11.41 8.03 6.84
C ILE A 376 10.50 8.64 7.92
N ALA A 377 9.73 7.82 8.63
CA ALA A 377 8.88 8.27 9.72
C ALA A 377 9.67 8.86 10.90
N VAL A 378 10.86 8.33 11.22
CA VAL A 378 11.73 8.94 12.25
C VAL A 378 12.05 10.39 11.87
N VAL A 379 12.59 10.60 10.67
CA VAL A 379 12.95 11.93 10.16
C VAL A 379 11.73 12.87 10.14
N THR A 380 10.58 12.35 9.68
CA THR A 380 9.34 13.13 9.56
C THR A 380 8.81 13.56 10.92
N ASN A 381 8.71 12.65 11.88
CA ASN A 381 8.21 12.98 13.22
C ASN A 381 9.19 13.89 13.98
N CYS A 382 10.51 13.65 13.92
CA CYS A 382 11.49 14.55 14.54
C CYS A 382 11.40 15.97 13.96
N SER A 383 11.27 16.10 12.64
CA SER A 383 11.12 17.40 11.98
C SER A 383 9.80 18.09 12.37
N LEU A 384 8.68 17.37 12.41
CA LEU A 384 7.38 17.91 12.84
C LEU A 384 7.40 18.41 14.29
N ILE A 385 8.07 17.68 15.19
CA ILE A 385 8.24 18.09 16.60
C ILE A 385 9.09 19.36 16.68
N GLY A 386 10.22 19.41 15.98
CA GLY A 386 11.10 20.58 15.95
C GLY A 386 10.41 21.84 15.41
N MET A 387 9.43 21.68 14.52
CA MET A 387 8.67 22.80 13.95
C MET A 387 7.51 23.28 14.83
N SER A 388 7.13 22.52 15.85
CA SER A 388 6.01 22.86 16.73
C SER A 388 6.29 24.16 17.51
N PRO A 389 5.25 25.00 17.74
CA PRO A 389 5.43 26.28 18.43
C PRO A 389 5.94 26.11 19.86
N GLN A 390 5.65 24.98 20.49
CA GLN A 390 6.05 24.68 21.86
C GLN A 390 7.56 24.42 21.97
N VAL A 391 8.15 23.73 20.98
CA VAL A 391 9.61 23.51 20.95
C VAL A 391 10.34 24.80 20.62
N LYS A 392 9.82 25.57 19.67
CA LYS A 392 10.35 26.90 19.35
C LYS A 392 10.36 27.82 20.58
N ALA A 393 9.39 27.70 21.47
CA ALA A 393 9.35 28.47 22.71
C ALA A 393 10.49 28.14 23.70
N TYR A 394 11.06 26.93 23.67
CA TYR A 394 12.24 26.57 24.48
C TYR A 394 13.55 27.17 23.96
N PHE A 395 13.62 27.50 22.65
CA PHE A 395 14.80 28.08 22.01
C PHE A 395 14.49 29.42 21.32
N PRO A 396 14.08 30.47 22.07
CA PRO A 396 13.62 31.72 21.48
C PRO A 396 14.72 32.53 20.79
N GLU A 397 15.99 32.34 21.18
CA GLU A 397 17.12 33.15 20.68
C GLU A 397 17.94 32.47 19.57
N SER A 398 17.84 31.15 19.38
CA SER A 398 18.71 30.42 18.46
C SER A 398 18.01 29.24 17.78
N GLU A 399 17.58 29.47 16.53
CA GLU A 399 17.05 28.41 15.67
C GLU A 399 18.12 27.36 15.32
N THR A 400 19.39 27.74 15.27
CA THR A 400 20.48 26.81 14.97
C THR A 400 20.67 25.77 16.07
N GLN A 401 20.51 26.14 17.34
CA GLN A 401 20.56 25.18 18.46
C GLN A 401 19.38 24.22 18.42
N LEU A 402 18.18 24.70 18.08
CA LEU A 402 17.00 23.86 17.90
C LEU A 402 17.22 22.80 16.81
N ILE A 403 17.76 23.19 15.65
CA ILE A 403 18.04 22.25 14.56
C ILE A 403 19.09 21.21 15.01
N LEU A 404 20.17 21.64 15.66
CA LEU A 404 21.21 20.72 16.14
C LEU A 404 20.67 19.71 17.15
N TRP A 405 19.82 20.14 18.09
CA TRP A 405 19.18 19.22 19.04
C TRP A 405 18.21 18.27 18.36
N THR A 406 17.44 18.75 17.38
CA THR A 406 16.49 17.91 16.63
C THR A 406 17.24 16.82 15.85
N VAL A 407 18.32 17.18 15.16
CA VAL A 407 19.17 16.25 14.38
C VAL A 407 19.97 15.31 15.29
N ALA A 408 20.28 15.70 16.53
CA ALA A 408 20.93 14.81 17.49
C ALA A 408 19.97 13.79 18.13
N ILE A 409 18.66 14.08 18.10
CA ILE A 409 17.61 13.19 18.61
C ILE A 409 17.11 12.23 17.52
N GLU A 410 17.04 12.71 16.27
CA GLU A 410 16.92 11.89 15.06
C GLU A 410 18.04 10.83 14.98
#